data_AF-A0A804Q9I6-F1
#
_entry.id   AF-A0A804Q9I6-F1
#
_cell.length_a   1.000
_cell.length_b   1.000
_cell.length_c   1.000
_cell.angle_alpha   90.00
_cell.angle_beta   90.00
_cell.angle_gamma   90.00
#
_symmetry.space_group_name_H-M   'P 1'
#
loop_
_entity.id
_entity.type
_entity.pdbx_description
1 polymer ?
#
loop_
_entity_poly.entity_id
_entity_poly.type
_entity_poly.pdbx_seq_one_letter_code
_entity_poly.pdbx_strand_id
1 'polypeptide(L)'
;MVREWVDQLEILKHSNIKGFLSHCGWNSVLESVASGVPLAVWPMHADQPFNSKFLVDELKIAVRVHTSDRTIRGSVRSEEISKVVRMLMVGEEGVEAAKRMAQLSASAKEAMIEGGPSWKSLKEMISQLGLK
;
A
#
# COMPACT_ATOMS: atom_id res chain seq x y z
N MET A 1 14.85 -16.70 -0.72
CA MET A 1 14.21 -16.12 -1.91
C MET A 1 13.20 -17.12 -2.41
N VAL A 2 11.90 -16.80 -2.35
CA VAL A 2 10.86 -17.62 -2.97
C VAL A 2 10.88 -17.32 -4.47
N ARG A 3 10.78 -18.36 -5.31
CA ARG A 3 10.91 -18.22 -6.77
C ARG A 3 9.57 -18.30 -7.51
N GLU A 4 8.57 -18.88 -6.86
CA GLU A 4 7.23 -19.04 -7.42
C GLU A 4 6.29 -17.96 -6.89
N TRP A 5 5.09 -17.91 -7.45
CA TRP A 5 4.02 -17.09 -6.92
C TRP A 5 3.73 -17.44 -5.46
N VAL A 6 3.38 -16.43 -4.66
CA VAL A 6 3.02 -16.58 -3.25
C VAL A 6 1.67 -15.95 -3.02
N ASP A 7 0.94 -16.45 -2.03
CA ASP A 7 -0.27 -15.78 -1.55
C ASP A 7 0.10 -14.50 -0.81
N GLN A 8 0.17 -13.40 -1.58
CA GLN A 8 0.53 -12.08 -1.07
C GLN A 8 -0.43 -11.64 0.04
N LEU A 9 -1.73 -11.91 -0.11
CA LEU A 9 -2.73 -11.48 0.86
C LEU A 9 -2.57 -12.23 2.19
N GLU A 10 -2.30 -13.54 2.14
CA GLU A 10 -2.02 -14.33 3.34
C GLU A 10 -0.76 -13.82 4.05
N ILE A 11 0.31 -13.54 3.31
CA ILE A 11 1.54 -12.97 3.86
C ILE A 11 1.24 -11.62 4.53
N LEU A 12 0.57 -10.70 3.83
CA LEU A 12 0.29 -9.35 4.35
C LEU A 12 -0.59 -9.38 5.62
N LYS A 13 -1.49 -10.35 5.75
CA LYS A 13 -2.32 -10.53 6.96
C LYS A 13 -1.53 -11.06 8.16
N HIS A 14 -0.34 -11.59 7.96
CA HIS A 14 0.45 -12.17 9.04
C HIS A 14 0.98 -11.09 9.99
N SER A 15 0.77 -11.27 11.31
CA SER A 15 1.05 -10.25 12.34
C SER A 15 2.51 -9.78 12.40
N ASN A 16 3.45 -10.63 11.99
CA ASN A 16 4.89 -10.31 11.92
C ASN A 16 5.28 -9.45 10.70
N ILE A 17 4.41 -9.25 9.71
CA ILE A 17 4.71 -8.38 8.58
C ILE A 17 4.45 -6.92 8.99
N LYS A 18 5.50 -6.11 8.89
CA LYS A 18 5.50 -4.69 9.29
C LYS A 18 5.88 -3.73 8.16
N GLY A 19 6.19 -4.25 6.98
CA GLY A 19 6.51 -3.45 5.81
C GLY A 19 6.36 -4.24 4.53
N PHE A 20 5.98 -3.55 3.45
CA PHE A 20 5.81 -4.15 2.13
C PHE A 20 6.51 -3.30 1.06
N LEU A 21 7.56 -3.84 0.44
CA LEU A 21 8.16 -3.24 -0.76
C LEU A 21 7.28 -3.56 -1.96
N SER A 22 6.68 -2.55 -2.57
CA SER A 22 5.69 -2.72 -3.64
C SER A 22 5.92 -1.78 -4.81
N HIS A 23 5.62 -2.29 -6.00
CA HIS A 23 5.51 -1.50 -7.22
C HIS A 23 4.31 -0.54 -7.26
N CYS A 24 3.42 -0.54 -6.25
CA CYS A 24 2.26 0.36 -6.17
C CYS A 24 1.16 0.15 -7.21
N GLY A 25 1.03 -1.07 -7.76
CA GLY A 25 -0.21 -1.47 -8.43
C GLY A 25 -1.37 -1.39 -7.44
N TRP A 26 -2.50 -0.79 -7.86
CA TRP A 26 -3.56 -0.40 -6.92
C TRP A 26 -4.14 -1.56 -6.11
N ASN A 27 -4.22 -2.77 -6.69
CA ASN A 27 -4.64 -3.97 -5.94
C ASN A 27 -3.70 -4.27 -4.77
N SER A 28 -2.38 -4.27 -4.99
CA SER A 28 -1.40 -4.52 -3.94
C SER A 28 -1.42 -3.41 -2.88
N VAL A 29 -1.72 -2.17 -3.28
CA VAL A 29 -1.93 -1.06 -2.34
C VAL A 29 -3.15 -1.33 -1.46
N LEU A 30 -4.28 -1.70 -2.05
CA LEU A 30 -5.51 -2.01 -1.31
C LEU A 30 -5.34 -3.20 -0.36
N GLU A 31 -4.61 -4.24 -0.78
CA GLU A 31 -4.28 -5.38 0.10
C GLU A 31 -3.41 -4.95 1.28
N SER A 32 -2.43 -4.07 1.05
CA SER A 32 -1.59 -3.49 2.11
C SER A 32 -2.42 -2.65 3.08
N VAL A 33 -3.35 -1.83 2.57
CA VAL A 33 -4.26 -1.00 3.36
C VAL A 33 -5.22 -1.86 4.20
N ALA A 34 -5.86 -2.86 3.58
CA ALA A 34 -6.75 -3.78 4.27
C ALA A 34 -6.01 -4.55 5.39
N SER A 35 -4.72 -4.85 5.18
CA SER A 35 -3.87 -5.56 6.15
C SER A 35 -3.19 -4.64 7.17
N GLY A 36 -3.18 -3.32 6.95
CA GLY A 36 -2.54 -2.36 7.84
C GLY A 36 -1.02 -2.36 7.78
N VAL A 37 -0.43 -2.72 6.63
CA VAL A 37 1.03 -2.83 6.44
C VAL A 37 1.55 -1.61 5.66
N PRO A 38 2.46 -0.78 6.21
CA PRO A 38 3.01 0.38 5.51
C PRO A 38 3.95 -0.02 4.37
N LEU A 39 4.15 0.87 3.40
CA LEU A 39 4.83 0.53 2.14
C LEU A 39 6.20 1.18 1.97
N ALA A 40 7.11 0.47 1.31
CA ALA A 40 8.19 1.07 0.55
C ALA A 40 7.79 1.06 -0.93
N VAL A 41 7.75 2.21 -1.59
CA VAL A 41 7.17 2.36 -2.92
C VAL A 41 8.24 2.45 -4.01
N TRP A 42 8.19 1.53 -4.97
CA TRP A 42 9.10 1.45 -6.11
C TRP A 42 8.33 1.23 -7.43
N PRO A 43 7.69 2.28 -7.99
CA PRO A 43 6.87 2.16 -9.19
C PRO A 43 7.68 1.76 -10.43
N MET A 44 7.06 1.03 -11.36
CA MET A 44 7.69 0.51 -12.58
C MET A 44 6.96 0.95 -13.87
N HIS A 45 5.63 0.99 -13.90
CA HIS A 45 4.85 1.30 -15.10
C HIS A 45 3.40 1.75 -14.80
N ALA A 46 2.64 2.06 -15.86
CA ALA A 46 1.23 2.44 -15.80
C ALA A 46 0.97 3.63 -14.84
N ASP A 47 -0.04 3.52 -13.99
CA ASP A 47 -0.46 4.51 -12.99
C ASP A 47 0.37 4.44 -11.69
N GLN A 48 1.26 3.47 -11.54
CA GLN A 48 2.05 3.24 -10.33
C GLN A 48 2.84 4.48 -9.84
N PRO A 49 3.44 5.33 -10.71
CA PRO A 49 4.11 6.54 -10.24
C PRO A 49 3.14 7.51 -9.54
N PHE A 50 1.92 7.65 -10.04
CA PHE A 50 0.88 8.49 -9.44
C PHE A 50 0.43 7.91 -8.11
N ASN A 51 0.18 6.61 -8.05
CA ASN A 51 -0.14 5.91 -6.80
C ASN A 51 0.98 6.10 -5.77
N SER A 52 2.25 5.97 -6.17
CA SER A 52 3.40 6.20 -5.28
C SER A 52 3.44 7.62 -4.72
N LYS A 53 3.08 8.63 -5.53
CA LYS A 53 2.99 10.03 -5.12
C LYS A 53 1.87 10.23 -4.13
N PHE A 54 0.69 9.71 -4.43
CA PHE A 54 -0.45 9.79 -3.53
C PHE A 54 -0.18 9.13 -2.17
N LEU A 55 0.45 7.94 -2.16
CA LEU A 55 0.72 7.19 -0.92
C LEU A 55 1.75 7.86 0.00
N VAL A 56 2.80 8.45 -0.59
CA VAL A 56 3.89 9.08 0.16
C VAL A 56 3.51 10.51 0.56
N ASP A 57 3.03 11.30 -0.40
CA ASP A 57 2.92 12.75 -0.22
C ASP A 57 1.58 13.12 0.45
N GLU A 58 0.48 12.48 0.04
CA GLU A 58 -0.88 12.81 0.52
C GLU A 58 -1.30 11.95 1.72
N LEU A 59 -1.28 10.61 1.56
CA LEU A 59 -1.72 9.70 2.63
C LEU A 59 -0.65 9.53 3.72
N LYS A 60 0.63 9.70 3.36
CA LYS A 60 1.79 9.53 4.25
C LYS A 60 1.82 8.15 4.93
N ILE A 61 1.52 7.10 4.16
CA ILE A 61 1.52 5.70 4.61
C ILE A 61 2.68 4.89 4.02
N ALA A 62 3.62 5.58 3.37
CA ALA A 62 4.68 4.97 2.59
C ALA A 62 5.97 5.80 2.59
N VAL A 63 7.09 5.13 2.35
CA VAL A 63 8.40 5.73 2.08
C VAL A 63 8.84 5.45 0.64
N ARG A 64 9.53 6.38 0.00
CA ARG A 64 9.87 6.30 -1.42
C ARG A 64 11.24 5.66 -1.64
N VAL A 65 11.32 4.71 -2.58
CA VAL A 65 12.58 4.24 -3.14
C VAL A 65 13.02 5.17 -4.25
N HIS A 66 14.26 5.65 -4.20
CA HIS A 66 14.82 6.51 -5.24
C HIS A 66 15.80 5.79 -6.15
N THR A 67 15.57 5.92 -7.46
CA THR A 67 16.53 5.52 -8.48
C THR A 67 17.71 6.48 -8.54
N SER A 68 18.86 5.98 -9.00
CA SER A 68 20.12 6.74 -9.05
C SER A 68 20.02 7.99 -9.94
N ASP A 69 19.21 7.92 -10.99
CA ASP A 69 18.98 8.98 -11.98
C ASP A 69 17.62 9.68 -11.80
N ARG A 70 16.85 9.32 -10.76
CA ARG A 70 15.49 9.80 -10.49
C ARG A 70 14.46 9.50 -11.58
N THR A 71 14.74 8.58 -12.50
CA THR A 71 13.77 8.10 -13.50
C THR A 71 13.08 6.82 -13.03
N ILE A 72 11.87 6.53 -13.53
CA ILE A 72 11.12 5.31 -13.17
C ILE A 72 11.89 4.03 -13.57
N ARG A 73 12.67 4.08 -14.65
CA ARG A 73 13.43 2.94 -15.17
C ARG A 73 14.88 2.87 -14.66
N GLY A 74 15.27 3.80 -13.79
CA GLY A 74 16.61 3.89 -13.26
C GLY A 74 16.96 2.72 -12.33
N SER A 75 18.25 2.44 -12.22
CA SER A 75 18.74 1.46 -11.25
C SER A 75 18.72 2.01 -9.83
N VAL A 76 18.42 1.15 -8.86
CA VAL A 76 18.50 1.47 -7.43
C VAL A 76 19.74 0.79 -6.85
N ARG A 77 20.54 1.55 -6.12
CA ARG A 77 21.74 1.03 -5.45
C ARG A 77 21.37 0.31 -4.16
N SER A 78 22.20 -0.66 -3.75
CA SER A 78 22.06 -1.38 -2.48
C SER A 78 21.98 -0.45 -1.27
N GLU A 79 22.70 0.67 -1.30
CA GLU A 79 22.72 1.67 -0.23
C GLU A 79 21.33 2.30 -0.03
N GLU A 80 20.63 2.60 -1.12
CA GLU A 80 19.27 3.15 -1.06
C GLU A 80 18.29 2.10 -0.53
N ILE A 81 18.38 0.85 -0.97
CA ILE A 81 17.51 -0.22 -0.44
C ILE A 81 17.72 -0.39 1.07
N SER A 82 18.98 -0.45 1.53
CA SER A 82 19.29 -0.53 2.96
C SER A 82 18.72 0.66 3.73
N LYS A 83 18.87 1.87 3.20
CA LYS A 83 18.32 3.09 3.81
C LYS A 83 16.80 3.03 3.92
N VAL A 84 16.10 2.73 2.82
CA VAL A 84 14.63 2.71 2.78
C VAL A 84 14.07 1.62 3.70
N VAL A 85 14.69 0.43 3.74
CA VAL A 85 14.29 -0.63 4.66
C VAL A 85 14.48 -0.18 6.11
N ARG A 86 15.61 0.43 6.47
CA ARG A 86 15.81 0.96 7.84
C ARG A 86 14.79 2.04 8.19
N MET A 87 14.54 2.96 7.27
CA MET A 87 13.57 4.05 7.43
C MET A 87 12.16 3.53 7.67
N LEU A 88 11.70 2.55 6.89
CA LEU A 88 10.37 1.95 7.05
C LEU A 88 10.24 1.14 8.35
N MET A 89 11.28 0.39 8.72
CA MET A 89 11.19 -0.59 9.80
C MET A 89 11.48 -0.01 11.18
N VAL A 90 12.37 0.98 11.28
CA VAL A 90 12.82 1.53 12.58
C VAL A 90 12.95 3.07 12.59
N GLY A 91 12.77 3.74 11.46
CA GLY A 91 12.85 5.19 11.36
C GLY A 91 11.55 5.89 11.76
N GLU A 92 11.64 7.17 12.12
CA GLU A 92 10.48 7.99 12.50
C GLU A 92 9.41 8.06 11.39
N GLU A 93 9.84 8.19 10.14
CA GLU A 93 8.94 8.18 8.98
C GLU A 93 8.17 6.86 8.85
N GLY A 94 8.83 5.72 9.10
CA GLY A 94 8.20 4.40 9.13
C GLY A 94 7.20 4.25 10.28
N VAL A 95 7.53 4.77 11.46
CA VAL A 95 6.62 4.79 12.62
C VAL A 95 5.36 5.61 12.33
N GLU A 96 5.50 6.81 11.77
CA GLU A 96 4.35 7.65 11.41
C GLU A 96 3.53 7.03 10.27
N ALA A 97 4.20 6.43 9.27
CA ALA A 97 3.52 5.70 8.19
C ALA A 97 2.72 4.50 8.73
N ALA A 98 3.28 3.73 9.66
CA ALA A 98 2.59 2.62 10.31
C ALA A 98 1.35 3.08 11.11
N LYS A 99 1.47 4.20 11.85
CA LYS A 99 0.35 4.79 12.60
C LYS A 99 -0.78 5.21 11.68
N ARG A 100 -0.47 5.93 10.58
CA ARG A 100 -1.47 6.36 9.59
C ARG A 100 -2.08 5.19 8.84
N MET A 101 -1.25 4.20 8.50
CA MET A 101 -1.70 2.97 7.86
C MET A 101 -2.69 2.20 8.75
N ALA A 102 -2.46 2.14 10.07
CA ALA A 102 -3.39 1.51 11.00
C ALA A 102 -4.75 2.23 11.05
N GLN A 103 -4.74 3.57 11.07
CA GLN A 103 -5.97 4.37 11.01
C GLN A 103 -6.73 4.15 9.69
N LEU A 104 -6.02 4.21 8.56
CA LEU A 104 -6.61 3.99 7.25
C LEU A 104 -7.15 2.56 7.10
N SER A 105 -6.45 1.55 7.64
CA SER A 105 -6.91 0.15 7.64
C SER A 105 -8.22 -0.01 8.41
N ALA A 106 -8.35 0.65 9.57
CA ALA A 106 -9.59 0.64 10.34
C ALA A 106 -10.75 1.25 9.54
N SER A 107 -10.55 2.43 8.94
CA SER A 107 -11.56 3.07 8.09
C SER A 107 -11.91 2.24 6.85
N ALA A 108 -10.93 1.58 6.23
CA ALA A 108 -11.17 0.70 5.08
C ALA A 108 -12.04 -0.51 5.45
N LYS A 109 -11.82 -1.09 6.64
CA LYS A 109 -12.66 -2.18 7.16
C LYS A 109 -14.08 -1.70 7.46
N GLU A 110 -14.21 -0.56 8.14
CA GLU A 110 -15.51 0.07 8.44
C GLU A 110 -16.29 0.44 7.17
N ALA A 111 -15.59 0.86 6.10
CA ALA A 111 -16.23 1.19 4.83
C ALA A 111 -16.97 -0.01 4.21
N MET A 112 -16.46 -1.22 4.45
CA MET A 112 -16.89 -2.45 3.77
C MET A 112 -17.89 -3.30 4.58
N ILE A 113 -18.00 -3.11 5.90
CA ILE A 113 -19.00 -3.84 6.71
C ILE A 113 -20.43 -3.49 6.28
N GLU A 114 -21.38 -4.37 6.59
CA GLU A 114 -22.79 -4.11 6.32
C GLU A 114 -23.24 -2.79 6.98
N GLY A 115 -23.81 -1.90 6.16
CA GLY A 115 -24.19 -0.54 6.57
C GLY A 115 -23.06 0.50 6.51
N GLY A 116 -21.83 0.09 6.22
CA GLY A 116 -20.70 0.98 5.94
C GLY A 116 -20.88 1.78 4.64
N PRO A 117 -20.12 2.88 4.44
CA PRO A 117 -20.28 3.76 3.28
C PRO A 117 -20.11 3.06 1.93
N SER A 118 -19.06 2.25 1.72
CA SER A 118 -18.88 1.55 0.44
C SER A 118 -19.93 0.46 0.22
N TRP A 119 -20.36 -0.22 1.29
CA TRP A 119 -21.47 -1.17 1.24
C TRP A 119 -22.78 -0.48 0.81
N LYS A 120 -23.11 0.67 1.40
CA LYS A 120 -24.29 1.47 1.03
C LYS A 120 -24.22 1.95 -0.41
N SER A 121 -23.07 2.48 -0.85
CA SER A 121 -22.89 2.91 -2.24
C SER A 121 -23.09 1.78 -3.24
N LEU A 122 -22.58 0.57 -2.93
CA LEU A 122 -22.82 -0.60 -3.78
C LEU A 122 -24.30 -0.99 -3.80
N LYS A 123 -24.97 -1.00 -2.65
CA LYS A 123 -26.42 -1.28 -2.56
C LYS A 123 -27.25 -0.27 -3.35
N GLU A 124 -26.89 1.00 -3.29
CA GLU A 124 -27.54 2.06 -4.05
C GLU A 124 -27.34 1.85 -5.55
N MET A 125 -26.11 1.59 -5.99
CA MET A 125 -25.81 1.29 -7.39
C MET A 125 -26.63 0.10 -7.91
N ILE A 126 -26.69 -1.01 -7.16
CA ILE A 126 -27.50 -2.19 -7.52
C ILE A 126 -28.99 -1.82 -7.62
N SER A 127 -29.50 -0.99 -6.70
CA SER A 127 -30.90 -0.57 -6.73
C SER A 127 -31.23 0.28 -7.96
N GLN A 128 -30.30 1.11 -8.42
CA GLN A 128 -30.45 1.93 -9.63
C GLN A 128 -30.40 1.09 -10.92
N LEU A 129 -29.73 -0.06 -10.89
CA LEU A 129 -29.70 -1.00 -12.02
C LEU A 129 -30.99 -1.83 -12.17
N GLY A 130 -31.94 -1.71 -11.23
CA GLY A 130 -33.23 -2.41 -11.30
C GLY A 130 -33.15 -3.92 -11.06
N LEU A 131 -32.03 -4.42 -10.54
CA LEU A 131 -31.87 -5.82 -10.14
C LEU A 131 -32.59 -6.02 -8.80
N LYS A 132 -33.83 -6.53 -8.86
CA LYS A 132 -34.59 -7.02 -7.70
C LYS A 132 -34.67 -8.53 -7.71
#